data_AF-A0A8E1QWT1-F1
#
_entry.id   AF-A0A8E1QWT1-F1
#
_cell.length_a   1.000
_cell.length_b   1.000
_cell.length_c   1.000
_cell.angle_alpha   90.00
_cell.angle_beta   90.00
_cell.angle_gamma   90.00
#
_symmetry.space_group_name_H-M   'P 1'
#
loop_
_entity.id
_entity.type
_entity.pdbx_description
1 polymer ?
#
loop_
_entity_poly.entity_id
_entity_poly.type
_entity_poly.pdbx_seq_one_letter_code
_entity_poly.pdbx_strand_id
1 'polypeptide(L)'
;MLKYVNTGVVFQEIPDEVTLAVNISNCPCRCPGCHSRYLWGDVGEPLTPLVLDGFIREYGDDITCICFMGGDSEPEYVDMLARYVHKAYPKMKVGWYSGRTRISSAVNKADFDYIKVGPYIEHLGCLKSRTTNQRLYKRASGDGFTDITYRFWSGKD
;
A
#
# COMPACT_ATOMS: atom_id res chain seq x y z
N MET A 1 10.42 10.74 -9.64
CA MET A 1 9.38 11.35 -8.80
C MET A 1 8.11 10.57 -9.02
N LEU A 2 7.59 9.95 -7.95
CA LEU A 2 6.37 9.15 -8.03
C LEU A 2 5.20 9.97 -8.54
N LYS A 3 4.35 9.33 -9.35
CA LYS A 3 3.10 9.91 -9.85
C LYS A 3 1.92 9.04 -9.43
N TYR A 4 0.83 9.65 -9.03
CA TYR A 4 -0.42 8.96 -8.77
C TYR A 4 -1.39 9.18 -9.93
N VAL A 5 -2.21 8.17 -10.24
CA VAL A 5 -3.17 8.22 -11.35
C VAL A 5 -4.57 8.57 -10.84
N ASN A 6 -4.96 8.02 -9.71
CA ASN A 6 -6.22 8.29 -9.05
C ASN A 6 -6.14 7.87 -7.57
N THR A 7 -7.17 8.22 -6.82
CA THR A 7 -7.39 7.78 -5.45
C THR A 7 -8.78 7.17 -5.31
N GLY A 8 -9.00 6.40 -4.25
CA GLY A 8 -10.33 5.88 -3.94
C GLY A 8 -10.43 5.41 -2.49
N VAL A 9 -11.55 5.71 -1.83
CA VAL A 9 -11.85 5.21 -0.50
C VAL A 9 -12.30 3.75 -0.61
N VAL A 10 -11.59 2.86 0.09
CA VAL A 10 -11.78 1.41 0.07
C VAL A 10 -11.83 0.86 1.50
N PHE A 11 -12.61 -0.20 1.69
CA PHE A 11 -12.89 -0.79 3.01
C PHE A 11 -12.30 -2.19 3.20
N GLN A 12 -11.72 -2.77 2.15
CA GLN A 12 -11.26 -4.17 2.15
C GLN A 12 -9.74 -4.32 2.01
N GLU A 13 -9.01 -3.26 1.68
CA GLU A 13 -7.56 -3.35 1.44
C GLU A 13 -6.75 -3.45 2.74
N ILE A 14 -7.15 -2.72 3.78
CA ILE A 14 -6.55 -2.82 5.12
C ILE A 14 -7.65 -3.21 6.10
N PRO A 15 -7.54 -4.37 6.79
CA PRO A 15 -8.57 -4.80 7.73
C PRO A 15 -8.80 -3.79 8.86
N ASP A 16 -10.08 -3.48 9.11
CA ASP A 16 -10.59 -2.53 10.12
C ASP A 16 -10.31 -1.05 9.84
N GLU A 17 -9.80 -0.68 8.67
CA GLU A 17 -9.49 0.70 8.31
C GLU A 17 -10.37 1.20 7.16
N VAL A 18 -10.79 2.46 7.23
CA VAL A 18 -11.31 3.18 6.05
C VAL A 18 -10.11 3.77 5.33
N THR A 19 -9.76 3.18 4.19
CA THR A 19 -8.48 3.42 3.54
C THR A 19 -8.64 4.29 2.30
N LEU A 20 -7.89 5.38 2.20
CA LEU A 20 -7.66 6.04 0.92
C LEU A 20 -6.54 5.30 0.17
N ALA A 21 -6.90 4.54 -0.86
CA ALA A 21 -5.93 3.92 -1.75
C ALA A 21 -5.41 4.96 -2.75
N VAL A 22 -4.09 5.13 -2.80
CA VAL A 22 -3.41 6.03 -3.75
C VAL A 22 -2.72 5.18 -4.80
N ASN A 23 -3.25 5.18 -6.03
CA ASN A 23 -2.76 4.32 -7.11
C ASN A 23 -1.57 4.97 -7.82
N ILE A 24 -0.37 4.42 -7.60
CA ILE A 24 0.91 4.97 -8.09
C ILE A 24 1.31 4.27 -9.38
N SER A 25 1.70 5.06 -10.38
CA SER A 25 2.09 4.57 -11.71
C SER A 25 3.56 4.13 -11.77
N ASN A 26 4.03 3.82 -12.99
CA ASN A 26 5.37 3.36 -13.29
C ASN A 26 5.77 2.05 -12.56
N CYS A 27 4.83 1.12 -12.41
CA CYS A 27 5.11 -0.15 -11.72
C CYS A 27 6.14 -0.99 -12.51
N PRO A 28 7.34 -1.28 -11.94
CA PRO A 28 8.38 -2.03 -12.62
C PRO A 28 8.12 -3.55 -12.60
N CYS A 29 7.22 -4.03 -11.73
CA CYS A 29 6.98 -5.47 -11.56
C CYS A 29 6.28 -6.10 -12.78
N ARG A 30 5.42 -5.34 -13.45
CA ARG A 30 4.69 -5.73 -14.68
C ARG A 30 4.17 -7.18 -14.69
N CYS A 31 3.58 -7.61 -13.56
CA CYS A 31 3.18 -9.00 -13.36
C CYS A 31 2.20 -9.47 -14.46
N PRO A 32 2.42 -10.63 -15.10
CA PRO A 32 1.46 -11.21 -16.03
C PRO A 32 0.08 -11.36 -15.38
N GLY A 33 -0.98 -11.01 -16.11
CA GLY A 33 -2.34 -11.09 -15.57
C GLY A 33 -2.73 -9.99 -14.57
N CYS A 34 -1.85 -9.01 -14.28
CA CYS A 34 -2.16 -7.94 -13.31
C CYS A 34 -3.45 -7.20 -13.68
N HIS A 35 -4.29 -6.89 -12.69
CA HIS A 35 -5.52 -6.11 -12.87
C HIS A 35 -5.23 -4.62 -13.13
N SER A 36 -4.11 -4.11 -12.61
CA SER A 36 -3.69 -2.71 -12.71
C SER A 36 -2.65 -2.46 -13.79
N ARG A 37 -2.82 -3.04 -14.99
CA ARG A 37 -1.89 -2.82 -16.13
C ARG A 37 -1.79 -1.34 -16.52
N TYR A 38 -2.85 -0.57 -16.29
CA TYR A 38 -2.87 0.87 -16.54
C TYR A 38 -1.84 1.65 -15.69
N LEU A 39 -1.33 1.06 -14.60
CA LEU A 39 -0.27 1.64 -13.75
C LEU A 39 1.16 1.29 -14.22
N TRP A 40 1.34 0.58 -15.34
CA TRP A 40 2.69 0.20 -15.83
C TRP A 40 3.45 1.35 -16.50
N GLY A 41 2.73 2.31 -17.07
CA GLY A 41 3.31 3.50 -17.67
C GLY A 41 3.64 4.55 -16.62
N ASP A 42 4.58 5.44 -16.94
CA ASP A 42 4.89 6.62 -16.12
C ASP A 42 3.89 7.76 -16.43
N VAL A 43 2.72 7.70 -15.80
CA VAL A 43 1.56 8.59 -16.05
C VAL A 43 0.98 9.16 -14.76
N GLY A 44 0.12 10.17 -14.88
CA GLY A 44 -0.55 10.80 -13.76
C GLY A 44 0.19 12.03 -13.24
N GLU A 45 -0.16 12.45 -12.02
CA GLU A 45 0.29 13.68 -11.41
C GLU A 45 1.36 13.41 -10.34
N PRO A 46 2.34 14.32 -10.13
CA PRO A 46 3.32 14.20 -9.07
C PRO A 46 2.68 13.95 -7.70
N LEU A 47 3.09 12.86 -7.03
CA LEU A 47 2.69 12.58 -5.66
C LEU A 47 3.68 13.23 -4.70
N THR A 48 3.27 14.32 -4.06
CA THR A 48 4.12 15.11 -3.14
C THR A 48 3.48 15.20 -1.75
N PRO A 49 4.24 15.60 -0.71
CA PRO A 49 3.68 15.89 0.61
C PRO A 49 2.50 16.88 0.57
N LEU A 50 2.57 17.91 -0.27
CA LEU A 50 1.49 18.89 -0.43
C LEU A 50 0.21 18.27 -1.02
N VAL A 51 0.35 17.33 -1.94
CA VAL A 51 -0.79 16.60 -2.51
C VAL A 51 -1.42 15.68 -1.45
N LEU A 52 -0.58 14.99 -0.65
CA LEU A 52 -1.06 14.18 0.47
C LEU A 52 -1.80 15.02 1.53
N ASP A 53 -1.27 16.21 1.85
CA ASP A 53 -1.97 17.18 2.71
C ASP A 53 -3.36 17.51 2.19
N GLY A 54 -3.49 17.74 0.88
CA GLY A 54 -4.77 18.00 0.21
C GLY A 54 -5.75 16.85 0.44
N PHE A 55 -5.32 15.61 0.15
CA PHE A 55 -6.16 14.43 0.35
C PHE A 55 -6.60 14.26 1.81
N ILE A 56 -5.67 14.33 2.75
CA ILE A 56 -6.00 14.10 4.17
C ILE A 56 -6.96 15.16 4.69
N ARG A 57 -6.81 16.43 4.27
CA ARG A 57 -7.73 17.50 4.68
C ARG A 57 -9.10 17.40 4.01
N GLU A 58 -9.15 16.95 2.76
CA GLU A 58 -10.40 16.77 2.02
C GLU A 58 -11.30 15.71 2.69
N TYR A 59 -10.73 14.56 3.06
CA TYR A 59 -11.49 13.48 3.70
C TYR A 59 -11.59 13.63 5.23
N GLY A 60 -10.65 14.33 5.88
CA GLY A 60 -10.68 14.54 7.33
C GLY A 60 -10.77 13.23 8.12
N ASP A 61 -11.79 13.13 8.98
CA ASP A 61 -12.04 11.96 9.83
C ASP A 61 -12.75 10.80 9.10
N ASP A 62 -13.12 10.94 7.83
CA ASP A 62 -13.77 9.88 7.04
C ASP A 62 -12.79 8.75 6.66
N ILE A 63 -11.48 9.01 6.69
CA ILE A 63 -10.44 8.01 6.45
C ILE A 63 -9.57 7.83 7.68
N THR A 64 -9.16 6.58 7.94
CA THR A 64 -8.26 6.23 9.05
C THR A 64 -6.90 5.76 8.55
N CYS A 65 -6.78 5.44 7.25
CA CYS A 65 -5.55 4.98 6.63
C CYS A 65 -5.34 5.58 5.24
N ILE A 66 -4.08 5.89 4.89
CA ILE A 66 -3.63 6.04 3.50
C ILE A 66 -2.83 4.80 3.13
N CYS A 67 -3.13 4.21 1.97
CA CYS A 67 -2.37 3.10 1.43
C CYS A 67 -1.77 3.44 0.06
N PHE A 68 -0.44 3.39 -0.03
CA PHE A 68 0.27 3.52 -1.29
C PHE A 68 0.15 2.22 -2.09
N MET A 69 -0.45 2.28 -3.27
CA MET A 69 -0.64 1.11 -4.14
C MET A 69 0.39 1.17 -5.27
N GLY A 70 1.51 0.46 -5.13
CA GLY A 70 2.65 0.52 -6.06
C GLY A 70 3.80 1.39 -5.53
N GLY A 71 4.41 2.22 -6.38
CA GLY A 71 5.60 3.01 -6.00
C GLY A 71 6.91 2.22 -5.94
N ASP A 72 6.89 0.96 -6.39
CA ASP A 72 8.03 0.04 -6.41
C ASP A 72 9.22 0.53 -7.27
N SER A 73 9.04 1.55 -8.10
CA SER A 73 10.11 2.22 -8.85
C SER A 73 10.98 3.12 -7.99
N GLU A 74 10.44 3.71 -6.92
CA GLU A 74 11.13 4.64 -6.02
C GLU A 74 10.77 4.34 -4.54
N PRO A 75 11.13 3.16 -4.01
CA PRO A 75 10.69 2.70 -2.69
C PRO A 75 11.14 3.60 -1.53
N GLU A 76 12.32 4.23 -1.63
CA GLU A 76 12.81 5.20 -0.65
C GLU A 76 11.96 6.48 -0.61
N TYR A 77 11.35 6.85 -1.75
CA TYR A 77 10.43 7.99 -1.78
C TYR A 77 9.08 7.63 -1.16
N VAL A 78 8.59 6.39 -1.35
CA VAL A 78 7.41 5.89 -0.61
C VAL A 78 7.65 5.94 0.90
N ASP A 79 8.83 5.51 1.35
CA ASP A 79 9.26 5.57 2.75
C ASP A 79 9.28 6.99 3.31
N MET A 80 9.84 7.93 2.53
CA MET A 80 9.81 9.35 2.88
C MET A 80 8.38 9.89 3.04
N LEU A 81 7.48 9.55 2.10
CA LEU A 81 6.07 9.96 2.18
C LEU A 81 5.35 9.34 3.40
N ALA A 82 5.63 8.07 3.71
CA ALA A 82 5.05 7.39 4.86
C ALA A 82 5.44 8.08 6.18
N ARG A 83 6.74 8.33 6.35
CA ARG A 83 7.28 9.07 7.50
C ARG A 83 6.72 10.49 7.59
N TYR A 84 6.53 11.16 6.46
CA TYR A 84 5.90 12.48 6.42
C TYR A 84 4.47 12.42 6.95
N VAL A 85 3.65 11.47 6.49
CA VAL A 85 2.26 11.31 6.92
C VAL A 85 2.20 11.04 8.43
N HIS A 86 3.02 10.13 8.97
CA HIS A 86 3.05 9.88 10.42
C HIS A 86 3.43 11.12 11.23
N LYS A 87 4.38 11.91 10.74
CA LYS A 87 4.81 13.13 11.44
C LYS A 87 3.75 14.22 11.41
N ALA A 88 3.10 14.44 10.27
CA ALA A 88 2.13 15.50 10.08
C ALA A 88 0.73 15.13 10.62
N TYR A 89 0.37 13.84 10.57
CA TYR A 89 -0.93 13.31 10.93
C TYR A 89 -0.79 12.06 11.82
N PRO A 90 -0.47 12.22 13.13
CA PRO A 90 -0.11 11.10 14.01
C PRO A 90 -1.20 10.03 14.21
N LYS A 91 -2.47 10.36 13.91
CA LYS A 91 -3.60 9.42 13.96
C LYS A 91 -3.78 8.62 12.67
N MET A 92 -3.22 9.10 11.55
CA MET A 92 -3.37 8.49 10.24
C MET A 92 -2.48 7.26 10.13
N LYS A 93 -3.08 6.12 9.78
CA LYS A 93 -2.36 4.88 9.50
C LYS A 93 -1.77 4.90 8.10
N VAL A 94 -0.62 4.29 7.92
CA VAL A 94 0.04 4.21 6.61
C VAL A 94 0.25 2.76 6.20
N GLY A 95 -0.33 2.40 5.05
CA GLY A 95 -0.15 1.12 4.39
C GLY A 95 0.69 1.23 3.13
N TRP A 96 1.37 0.15 2.74
CA TRP A 96 2.02 0.05 1.44
C TRP A 96 1.80 -1.31 0.78
N TYR A 97 1.27 -1.29 -0.43
CA TYR A 97 1.07 -2.45 -1.28
C TYR A 97 2.17 -2.53 -2.34
N SER A 98 3.22 -3.28 -2.04
CA SER A 98 4.32 -3.57 -2.94
C SER A 98 4.06 -4.85 -3.76
N GLY A 99 4.42 -4.79 -5.04
CA GLY A 99 4.48 -5.96 -5.93
C GLY A 99 5.74 -6.81 -5.76
N ARG A 100 6.70 -6.38 -4.93
CA ARG A 100 7.96 -7.09 -4.70
C ARG A 100 7.80 -8.17 -3.63
N THR A 101 8.54 -9.26 -3.75
CA THR A 101 8.58 -10.32 -2.73
C THR A 101 9.22 -9.86 -1.42
N ARG A 102 10.15 -8.91 -1.48
CA ARG A 102 10.86 -8.35 -0.33
C ARG A 102 10.97 -6.84 -0.49
N ILE A 103 10.86 -6.13 0.63
CA ILE A 103 11.13 -4.70 0.71
C ILE A 103 12.65 -4.48 0.81
N SER A 104 13.15 -3.44 0.14
CA SER A 104 14.55 -3.03 0.19
C SER A 104 14.99 -2.75 1.63
N SER A 105 16.24 -3.08 1.98
CA SER A 105 16.82 -2.70 3.28
C SER A 105 17.04 -1.20 3.44
N ALA A 106 16.98 -0.44 2.34
CA ALA A 106 17.03 1.02 2.35
C ALA A 106 15.73 1.68 2.86
N VAL A 107 14.63 0.92 2.94
CA VAL A 107 13.34 1.39 3.44
C VAL A 107 13.23 1.12 4.92
N ASN A 108 12.91 2.15 5.71
CA ASN A 108 12.58 1.99 7.10
C ASN A 108 11.14 1.47 7.28
N LYS A 109 11.00 0.15 7.41
CA LYS A 109 9.68 -0.49 7.56
C LYS A 109 8.88 0.05 8.76
N ALA A 110 9.55 0.58 9.78
CA ALA A 110 8.89 1.16 10.95
C ALA A 110 8.05 2.39 10.59
N ASP A 111 8.23 3.02 9.43
CA ASP A 111 7.41 4.13 8.95
C ASP A 111 6.05 3.68 8.36
N PHE A 112 5.76 2.37 8.37
CA PHE A 112 4.48 1.80 7.91
C PHE A 112 3.75 1.06 9.02
N ASP A 113 2.43 1.24 9.12
CA ASP A 113 1.57 0.40 9.97
C ASP A 113 1.24 -0.93 9.29
N TYR A 114 1.18 -0.95 7.96
CA TYR A 114 0.83 -2.12 7.16
C TYR A 114 1.73 -2.23 5.94
N ILE A 115 2.24 -3.43 5.65
CA ILE A 115 3.02 -3.70 4.44
C ILE A 115 2.50 -4.98 3.80
N LYS A 116 2.02 -4.86 2.56
CA LYS A 116 1.72 -5.99 1.69
C LYS A 116 2.87 -6.20 0.72
N VAL A 117 3.28 -7.46 0.57
CA VAL A 117 4.31 -7.90 -0.38
C VAL A 117 3.82 -9.06 -1.24
N GLY A 118 4.56 -9.33 -2.31
CA GLY A 118 4.36 -10.46 -3.20
C GLY A 118 3.83 -10.02 -4.58
N PRO A 119 4.44 -10.49 -5.68
CA PRO A 119 3.93 -10.22 -7.01
C PRO A 119 2.58 -10.90 -7.21
N TYR A 120 1.74 -10.34 -8.08
CA TYR A 120 0.54 -11.04 -8.52
C TYR A 120 0.94 -12.26 -9.37
N ILE A 121 0.41 -13.43 -9.02
CA ILE A 121 0.57 -14.66 -9.77
C ILE A 121 -0.84 -15.21 -10.03
N GLU A 122 -1.25 -15.20 -11.29
CA GLU A 122 -2.65 -15.46 -11.71
C GLU A 122 -3.22 -16.75 -11.12
N HIS A 123 -2.49 -17.86 -11.21
CA HIS A 123 -2.94 -19.17 -10.71
C HIS A 123 -2.97 -19.30 -9.18
N LEU A 124 -2.33 -18.38 -8.44
CA LEU A 124 -2.37 -18.33 -6.96
C LEU A 124 -3.45 -17.37 -6.44
N GLY A 125 -3.91 -16.44 -7.29
CA GLY A 125 -4.98 -15.51 -6.98
C GLY A 125 -4.60 -14.35 -6.06
N CYS A 126 -5.61 -13.53 -5.73
CA CYS A 126 -5.49 -12.37 -4.85
C CYS A 126 -5.44 -12.75 -3.36
N LEU A 127 -5.37 -11.77 -2.45
CA LEU A 127 -5.32 -11.99 -0.99
C LEU A 127 -6.50 -12.82 -0.44
N LYS A 128 -7.67 -12.79 -1.10
CA LYS A 128 -8.83 -13.62 -0.74
C LYS A 128 -8.64 -15.11 -1.06
N SER A 129 -7.66 -15.46 -1.88
CA SER A 129 -7.30 -16.85 -2.19
C SER A 129 -6.37 -17.42 -1.12
N ARG A 130 -6.70 -18.60 -0.57
CA ARG A 130 -5.84 -19.31 0.40
C ARG A 130 -4.51 -19.77 -0.22
N THR A 131 -4.44 -19.91 -1.55
CA THR A 131 -3.23 -20.32 -2.27
C THR A 131 -2.30 -19.15 -2.62
N THR A 132 -2.68 -17.92 -2.28
CA THR A 132 -1.91 -16.73 -2.68
C THR A 132 -0.48 -16.74 -2.12
N ASN A 133 0.47 -16.26 -2.92
CA ASN A 133 1.83 -15.97 -2.50
C ASN A 133 1.98 -14.58 -1.82
N GLN A 134 0.93 -13.76 -1.87
CA GLN A 134 0.93 -12.41 -1.34
C GLN A 134 0.72 -12.43 0.16
N ARG A 135 1.40 -11.55 0.88
CA ARG A 135 1.30 -11.46 2.35
C ARG A 135 1.05 -10.03 2.79
N LEU A 136 0.05 -9.83 3.65
CA LEU A 136 -0.17 -8.56 4.36
C LEU A 136 0.36 -8.70 5.78
N TYR A 137 1.23 -7.78 6.17
CA TYR A 137 1.77 -7.68 7.52
C TYR A 137 1.26 -6.42 8.21
N LYS A 138 0.98 -6.54 9.51
CA LYS A 138 0.67 -5.42 10.42
C LYS A 138 1.85 -5.19 11.37
N ARG A 139 2.25 -3.95 11.57
CA ARG A 139 3.29 -3.56 12.53
C ARG A 139 2.86 -3.99 13.94
N ALA A 140 3.72 -4.73 14.62
CA ALA A 140 3.60 -5.10 16.02
C ALA A 140 4.44 -4.13 16.88
N SER A 141 4.45 -4.31 18.20
CA SER A 141 5.32 -3.52 19.08
C SER A 141 6.80 -3.68 18.69
N GLY A 142 7.54 -2.57 18.65
CA GLY A 142 8.94 -2.53 18.19
C GLY A 142 9.05 -2.62 16.67
N ASP A 143 10.09 -3.31 16.18
CA ASP A 143 10.36 -3.47 14.73
C ASP A 143 9.68 -4.72 14.12
N GLY A 144 8.78 -5.35 14.88
CA GLY A 144 8.11 -6.59 14.49
C GLY A 144 6.96 -6.38 13.52
N PHE A 145 6.70 -7.38 12.68
CA PHE A 145 5.54 -7.42 11.79
C PHE A 145 4.85 -8.77 11.93
N THR A 146 3.53 -8.76 12.12
CA THR A 146 2.70 -9.97 12.21
C THR A 146 1.98 -10.19 10.89
N ASP A 147 2.04 -11.41 10.36
CA ASP A 147 1.28 -11.80 9.17
C ASP A 147 -0.21 -11.86 9.51
N ILE A 148 -1.01 -11.04 8.83
CA ILE A 148 -2.46 -10.97 8.98
C ILE A 148 -3.20 -11.34 7.69
N THR A 149 -2.52 -12.02 6.75
CA THR A 149 -3.11 -12.42 5.45
C THR A 149 -4.36 -13.27 5.62
N TYR A 150 -4.43 -14.07 6.70
CA TYR A 150 -5.58 -14.91 6.99
C TYR A 150 -6.89 -14.12 7.16
N ARG A 151 -6.82 -12.82 7.49
CA ARG A 151 -8.00 -11.95 7.65
C ARG A 151 -8.78 -11.72 6.37
N PHE A 152 -8.19 -11.99 5.20
CA PHE A 152 -8.87 -11.93 3.90
C PHE A 152 -9.65 -13.20 3.56
N TRP A 153 -9.48 -14.26 4.35
CA TRP A 153 -10.14 -15.54 4.13
C TRP A 153 -11.39 -15.60 5.00
N SER A 154 -12.56 -15.42 4.41
CA SER A 154 -13.81 -15.67 5.10
C SER A 154 -13.93 -17.17 5.46
N GLY A 155 -14.55 -17.43 6.61
CA GLY A 155 -14.64 -18.75 7.24
C GLY A 155 -15.15 -19.86 6.32
N LYS A 156 -14.32 -20.89 6.19
CA LYS A 156 -14.74 -22.28 6.25
C LYS A 156 -13.75 -22.94 7.20
N ASP A 157 -14.13 -22.94 8.47
CA ASP A 157 -14.05 -24.16 9.27
C ASP A 157 -15.23 -25.05 8.85
#